data_AF-A0AAX1ND68-F1
#
_entry.id   AF-A0AAX1ND68-F1
#
_cell.length_a   1.000
_cell.length_b   1.000
_cell.length_c   1.000
_cell.angle_alpha   90.00
_cell.angle_beta   90.00
_cell.angle_gamma   90.00
#
_symmetry.space_group_name_H-M   'P 1'
#
loop_
_entity.id
_entity.type
_entity.pdbx_description
1 polymer ?
#
loop_
_entity_poly.entity_id
_entity_poly.type
_entity_poly.pdbx_seq_one_letter_code
_entity_poly.pdbx_strand_id
1 'polypeptide(L)'
;MAAGSLFVGDIQGSGMANVKTDFGIPFTDKPKSFTTSIQYLPEMYNNDLDKCDIYVLLQVREGSGDQEKRYRLATAWFRSDETMQTFETIDIPFLYGNHSDLKSYMLPSENNEMMPEHGFAPEDDTPTHIIVVYSSSFDGANFKGGVGSELRVKEFELKY
;
A
#
# COMPACT_ATOMS: atom_id res chain seq x y z
N MET A 1 -14.91 6.43 11.40
CA MET A 1 -14.30 7.23 10.32
C MET A 1 -13.78 6.26 9.28
N ALA A 2 -13.96 6.53 7.98
CA ALA A 2 -13.39 5.71 6.92
C ALA A 2 -12.36 6.57 6.18
N ALA A 3 -11.14 6.08 6.02
CA ALA A 3 -10.16 6.76 5.17
C ALA A 3 -10.60 6.67 3.70
N GLY A 4 -10.39 7.75 2.95
CA GLY A 4 -10.47 7.68 1.49
C GLY A 4 -9.35 6.79 0.99
N SER A 5 -9.69 5.62 0.46
CA SER A 5 -8.71 4.64 -0.02
C SER A 5 -8.92 4.36 -1.51
N LEU A 6 -7.84 4.43 -2.29
CA LEU A 6 -7.81 3.92 -3.66
C LEU A 6 -6.88 2.73 -3.69
N PHE A 7 -7.34 1.62 -4.25
CA PHE A 7 -6.51 0.46 -4.46
C PHE A 7 -6.89 -0.29 -5.72
N VAL A 8 -5.99 -1.18 -6.13
CA VAL A 8 -6.22 -2.12 -7.22
C VAL A 8 -6.55 -3.48 -6.60
N GLY A 9 -7.67 -4.09 -6.99
CA GLY A 9 -8.19 -5.34 -6.43
C GLY A 9 -9.73 -5.41 -6.47
N ASP A 10 -10.31 -6.40 -5.80
CA ASP A 10 -11.76 -6.60 -5.71
C ASP A 10 -12.29 -6.30 -4.31
N ILE A 11 -13.41 -5.55 -4.24
CA ILE A 11 -14.22 -5.39 -3.03
C ILE A 11 -15.36 -6.40 -3.10
N GLN A 12 -15.40 -7.34 -2.15
CA GLN A 12 -16.55 -8.24 -2.00
C GLN A 12 -17.27 -7.95 -0.69
N GLY A 13 -18.51 -7.43 -0.76
CA GLY A 13 -19.35 -7.20 0.42
C GLY A 13 -20.69 -6.52 0.09
N SER A 14 -21.77 -6.95 0.76
CA SER A 14 -23.10 -6.36 0.64
C SER A 14 -23.33 -5.26 1.69
N GLY A 15 -22.48 -4.23 1.70
CA GLY A 15 -22.74 -2.93 2.34
C GLY A 15 -23.07 -2.84 3.84
N MET A 16 -23.30 -3.94 4.57
CA MET A 16 -23.75 -3.91 5.98
C MET A 16 -23.05 -4.91 6.92
N ALA A 17 -22.28 -5.88 6.41
CA ALA A 17 -21.35 -6.70 7.20
C ALA A 17 -20.39 -7.47 6.29
N ASN A 18 -19.13 -7.63 6.72
CA ASN A 18 -18.05 -8.39 6.07
C ASN A 18 -17.67 -7.92 4.66
N VAL A 19 -17.04 -6.75 4.57
CA VAL A 19 -16.27 -6.38 3.38
C VAL A 19 -14.94 -7.14 3.42
N LYS A 20 -14.75 -8.11 2.52
CA LYS A 20 -13.44 -8.68 2.24
C LYS A 20 -12.84 -7.90 1.08
N THR A 21 -11.69 -7.27 1.33
CA THR A 21 -10.90 -6.63 0.29
C THR A 21 -9.82 -7.60 -0.13
N ASP A 22 -9.88 -8.11 -1.37
CA ASP A 22 -8.75 -8.83 -1.94
C ASP A 22 -7.92 -7.85 -2.75
N PHE A 23 -6.81 -7.42 -2.16
CA PHE A 23 -5.90 -6.48 -2.78
C PHE A 23 -5.09 -7.17 -3.89
N GLY A 24 -4.91 -6.47 -5.01
CA GLY A 24 -3.98 -6.80 -6.07
C GLY A 24 -4.61 -7.34 -7.35
N ILE A 25 -3.88 -7.20 -8.46
CA ILE A 25 -4.20 -7.78 -9.77
C ILE A 25 -3.01 -8.55 -10.32
N PRO A 26 -3.23 -9.50 -11.25
CA PRO A 26 -2.14 -10.18 -11.95
C PRO A 26 -1.16 -9.20 -12.59
N PHE A 27 0.13 -9.40 -12.32
CA PHE A 27 1.22 -8.55 -12.83
C PHE A 27 2.55 -9.29 -12.74
N THR A 28 3.32 -9.27 -13.82
CA THR A 28 4.52 -10.10 -13.97
C THR A 28 5.82 -9.33 -14.21
N ASP A 29 5.76 -8.00 -14.37
CA ASP A 29 6.97 -7.22 -14.64
C ASP A 29 7.70 -6.84 -13.35
N LYS A 30 8.97 -6.40 -13.48
CA LYS A 30 9.83 -6.01 -12.34
C LYS A 30 10.26 -4.54 -12.45
N PRO A 31 9.38 -3.59 -12.08
CA PRO A 31 9.71 -2.16 -12.10
C PRO A 31 10.79 -1.79 -11.08
N LYS A 32 11.61 -0.78 -11.40
CA LYS A 32 12.64 -0.22 -10.53
C LYS A 32 12.06 0.79 -9.53
N SER A 33 11.09 1.56 -9.97
CA SER A 33 10.40 2.55 -9.13
C SER A 33 9.00 2.83 -9.67
N PHE A 34 8.23 3.62 -8.94
CA PHE A 34 7.02 4.25 -9.46
C PHE A 34 7.01 5.73 -9.14
N THR A 35 6.44 6.52 -10.05
CA THR A 35 6.21 7.95 -9.83
C THR A 35 4.73 8.24 -9.67
N THR A 36 4.40 9.21 -8.82
CA THR A 36 3.06 9.76 -8.70
C THR A 36 3.14 11.22 -8.25
N SER A 37 2.17 12.03 -8.67
CA SER A 37 2.02 13.40 -8.20
C SER A 37 0.98 13.44 -7.09
N ILE A 38 1.37 13.89 -5.89
CA ILE A 38 0.50 13.96 -4.71
C ILE A 38 0.37 15.36 -4.13
N GLN A 39 -0.77 15.61 -3.50
CA GLN A 39 -0.99 16.74 -2.60
C GLN A 39 -1.59 16.16 -1.32
N TYR A 40 -1.05 16.54 -0.16
CA TYR A 40 -1.52 16.04 1.14
C TYR A 40 -1.76 17.18 2.11
N LEU A 41 -2.97 17.21 2.67
CA LEU A 41 -3.40 18.16 3.70
C LEU A 41 -3.79 17.34 4.94
N PRO A 42 -2.85 17.06 5.86
CA PRO A 42 -3.13 16.31 7.07
C PRO A 42 -3.92 17.16 8.07
N GLU A 43 -4.81 16.48 8.81
CA GLU A 43 -5.49 17.07 9.97
C GLU A 43 -4.94 16.46 11.27
N MET A 44 -5.17 17.18 12.38
CA MET A 44 -4.72 16.72 13.70
C MET A 44 -5.53 15.50 14.18
N TYR A 45 -4.82 14.54 14.77
CA TYR A 45 -5.38 13.39 15.47
C TYR A 45 -4.59 13.13 16.77
N ASN A 46 -5.25 13.21 17.93
CA ASN A 46 -4.63 12.98 19.25
C ASN A 46 -3.33 13.76 19.49
N ASN A 47 -3.28 15.04 19.09
CA ASN A 47 -2.14 15.95 19.21
C ASN A 47 -0.96 15.69 18.24
N ASP A 48 -1.09 14.74 17.33
CA ASP A 48 -0.15 14.53 16.22
C ASP A 48 -0.83 14.81 14.88
N LEU A 49 -0.05 15.15 13.85
CA LEU A 49 -0.57 15.19 12.48
C LEU A 49 -0.83 13.77 11.98
N ASP A 50 -1.99 13.58 11.33
CA ASP A 50 -2.28 12.36 10.60
C ASP A 50 -1.26 12.15 9.46
N LYS A 51 -1.09 10.91 9.03
CA LYS A 51 -0.11 10.55 7.99
C LYS A 51 -0.81 9.83 6.86
N CYS A 52 -0.48 10.16 5.62
CA CYS A 52 -0.89 9.38 4.47
C CYS A 52 0.00 8.13 4.32
N ASP A 53 -0.55 7.12 3.65
CA ASP A 53 0.19 5.97 3.15
C ASP A 53 0.01 5.84 1.64
N ILE A 54 1.11 5.69 0.93
CA ILE A 54 1.14 5.37 -0.49
C ILE A 54 2.10 4.22 -0.67
N TYR A 55 1.63 3.09 -1.17
CA TYR A 55 2.52 1.97 -1.40
C TYR A 55 2.14 1.16 -2.63
N VAL A 56 3.19 0.61 -3.24
CA VAL A 56 3.10 -0.42 -4.25
C VAL A 56 3.90 -1.63 -3.79
N LEU A 57 3.23 -2.78 -3.77
CA LEU A 57 3.83 -4.04 -3.36
C LEU A 57 3.79 -5.00 -4.54
N LEU A 58 4.86 -5.77 -4.69
CA LEU A 58 4.90 -6.93 -5.56
C LEU A 58 4.84 -8.18 -4.71
N GLN A 59 4.00 -9.12 -5.12
CA GLN A 59 3.85 -10.41 -4.43
C GLN A 59 4.12 -11.57 -5.37
N VAL A 60 4.62 -12.67 -4.78
CA VAL A 60 4.52 -14.01 -5.33
C VAL A 60 3.42 -14.73 -4.56
N ARG A 61 2.40 -15.19 -5.28
CA ARG A 61 1.28 -15.97 -4.74
C ARG A 61 1.36 -17.40 -5.23
N GLU A 62 1.23 -18.34 -4.31
CA GLU A 62 1.30 -19.77 -4.57
C GLU A 62 0.07 -20.49 -4.01
N GLY A 63 -0.44 -21.50 -4.70
CA GLY A 63 -1.66 -22.20 -4.31
C GLY A 63 -2.93 -21.49 -4.79
N SER A 64 -4.07 -21.83 -4.19
CA SER A 64 -5.38 -21.29 -4.58
C SER A 64 -6.40 -21.41 -3.44
N GLY A 65 -7.38 -20.51 -3.40
CA GLY A 65 -8.45 -20.53 -2.39
C GLY A 65 -7.87 -20.39 -0.98
N ASP A 66 -8.38 -21.19 -0.03
CA ASP A 66 -7.93 -21.16 1.37
C ASP A 66 -6.48 -21.65 1.59
N GLN A 67 -5.83 -22.18 0.55
CA GLN A 67 -4.43 -22.62 0.58
C GLN A 67 -3.46 -21.63 -0.07
N GLU A 68 -3.96 -20.50 -0.57
CA GLU A 68 -3.10 -19.47 -1.17
C GLU A 68 -2.13 -18.91 -0.12
N LYS A 69 -0.84 -18.94 -0.44
CA LYS A 69 0.22 -18.26 0.31
C LYS A 69 0.71 -17.06 -0.48
N ARG A 70 0.92 -15.96 0.21
CA ARG A 70 1.41 -14.70 -0.36
C ARG A 70 2.78 -14.40 0.24
N TYR A 71 3.74 -14.06 -0.59
CA TYR A 71 5.09 -13.65 -0.19
C TYR A 71 5.40 -12.30 -0.80
N ARG A 72 6.01 -11.40 0.00
CA ARG A 72 6.43 -10.08 -0.47
C ARG A 72 7.67 -10.22 -1.35
N LEU A 73 7.59 -9.82 -2.62
CA LEU A 73 8.75 -9.76 -3.50
C LEU A 73 9.45 -8.40 -3.43
N ALA A 74 8.68 -7.31 -3.48
CA ALA A 74 9.22 -5.96 -3.44
C ALA A 74 8.27 -4.97 -2.77
N THR A 75 8.86 -3.92 -2.18
CA THR A 75 8.13 -2.88 -1.44
C THR A 75 8.57 -1.51 -1.91
N ALA A 76 7.63 -0.70 -2.37
CA ALA A 76 7.80 0.73 -2.59
C ALA A 76 6.77 1.45 -1.71
N TRP A 77 7.19 2.13 -0.64
CA TRP A 77 6.27 2.67 0.36
C TRP A 77 6.70 4.07 0.80
N PHE A 78 5.77 5.02 0.68
CA PHE A 78 5.85 6.38 1.18
C PHE A 78 4.81 6.62 2.27
N ARG A 79 5.25 7.20 3.39
CA ARG A 79 4.39 7.62 4.51
C ARG A 79 4.82 9.00 4.94
N SER A 80 3.88 9.94 5.04
CA SER A 80 4.21 11.32 5.42
C SER A 80 3.07 12.03 6.14
N ASP A 81 3.42 12.87 7.11
CA ASP A 81 2.60 13.90 7.76
C ASP A 81 2.90 15.31 7.22
N GLU A 82 3.72 15.42 6.17
CA GLU A 82 4.10 16.70 5.60
C GLU A 82 2.94 17.32 4.82
N THR A 83 2.67 18.60 5.10
CA THR A 83 1.66 19.36 4.36
C THR A 83 2.21 19.79 3.01
N MET A 84 1.60 19.30 1.94
CA MET A 84 1.91 19.67 0.56
C MET A 84 0.78 20.55 0.01
N GLN A 85 1.03 21.86 -0.08
CA GLN A 85 0.02 22.84 -0.53
C GLN A 85 -0.25 22.77 -2.04
N THR A 86 0.63 22.15 -2.81
CA THR A 86 0.51 21.93 -4.25
C THR A 86 0.88 20.49 -4.59
N PHE A 87 0.57 20.05 -5.82
CA PHE A 87 1.03 18.74 -6.28
C PHE A 87 2.56 18.69 -6.37
N GLU A 88 3.13 17.68 -5.74
CA GLU A 88 4.54 17.33 -5.77
C GLU A 88 4.70 15.94 -6.36
N THR A 89 5.63 15.77 -7.30
CA THR A 89 5.94 14.46 -7.87
C THR A 89 6.97 13.75 -7.00
N ILE A 90 6.61 12.55 -6.54
CA ILE A 90 7.50 11.66 -5.81
C ILE A 90 7.90 10.48 -6.69
N ASP A 91 9.14 10.01 -6.53
CA ASP A 91 9.69 8.80 -7.15
C ASP A 91 10.10 7.84 -6.04
N ILE A 92 9.44 6.68 -5.97
CA ILE A 92 9.60 5.74 -4.86
C ILE A 92 10.21 4.45 -5.42
N PRO A 93 11.44 4.08 -5.00
CA PRO A 93 12.10 2.88 -5.48
C PRO A 93 11.42 1.62 -4.94
N PHE A 94 11.40 0.57 -5.75
CA PHE A 94 11.10 -0.77 -5.27
C PHE A 94 12.31 -1.36 -4.56
N LEU A 95 12.13 -1.64 -3.28
CA LEU A 95 13.09 -2.40 -2.48
C LEU A 95 12.72 -3.87 -2.56
N TYR A 96 13.53 -4.64 -3.30
CA TYR A 96 13.34 -6.08 -3.49
C TYR A 96 13.86 -6.87 -2.28
N GLY A 97 13.13 -7.92 -1.91
CA GLY A 97 13.49 -8.81 -0.81
C GLY A 97 13.50 -8.12 0.56
N ASN A 98 14.26 -8.69 1.49
CA ASN A 98 14.46 -8.14 2.84
C ASN A 98 15.53 -7.03 2.83
N HIS A 99 15.29 -5.98 2.06
CA HIS A 99 16.22 -4.87 1.87
C HIS A 99 16.48 -4.11 3.18
N SER A 100 17.72 -3.69 3.42
CA SER A 100 18.14 -3.02 4.67
C SER A 100 17.42 -1.69 4.96
N ASP A 101 16.92 -1.04 3.91
CA ASP A 101 16.28 0.27 4.00
C ASP A 101 14.80 0.18 4.43
N LEU A 102 14.23 -1.03 4.43
CA LEU A 102 12.86 -1.26 4.88
C LEU A 102 12.70 -0.87 6.35
N LYS A 103 11.62 -0.14 6.63
CA LYS A 103 11.22 0.18 8.01
C LYS A 103 10.36 -0.97 8.56
N SER A 104 10.29 -1.07 9.88
CA SER A 104 9.54 -2.13 10.55
C SER A 104 8.07 -2.23 10.11
N TYR A 105 7.42 -1.10 9.82
CA TYR A 105 6.04 -1.05 9.34
C TYR A 105 5.86 -1.48 7.88
N MET A 106 6.94 -1.64 7.12
CA MET A 106 6.93 -2.06 5.71
C MET A 106 7.08 -3.58 5.54
N LEU A 107 7.47 -4.27 6.62
CA LEU A 107 7.78 -5.69 6.61
C LEU A 107 6.51 -6.54 6.43
N PRO A 108 6.61 -7.70 5.75
CA PRO A 108 5.51 -8.64 5.63
C PRO A 108 5.07 -9.14 7.01
N SER A 109 3.78 -9.43 7.15
CA SER A 109 3.19 -9.91 8.41
C SER A 109 2.09 -10.91 8.13
N GLU A 110 2.19 -12.09 8.74
CA GLU A 110 1.12 -13.10 8.73
C GLU A 110 -0.11 -12.65 9.52
N ASN A 111 0.06 -11.70 10.45
CA ASN A 111 -1.03 -11.18 11.30
C ASN A 111 -1.81 -10.03 10.63
N ASN A 112 -1.47 -9.64 9.41
CA ASN A 112 -2.26 -8.65 8.67
C ASN A 112 -3.53 -9.34 8.14
N GLU A 113 -4.66 -9.12 8.81
CA GLU A 113 -5.94 -9.78 8.47
C GLU A 113 -6.42 -9.49 7.03
N MET A 114 -6.07 -8.34 6.47
CA MET A 114 -6.49 -7.98 5.11
C MET A 114 -5.53 -8.48 4.03
N MET A 115 -4.25 -8.61 4.35
CA MET A 115 -3.21 -8.99 3.40
C MET A 115 -2.09 -9.75 4.12
N PRO A 116 -2.34 -11.00 4.54
CA PRO A 116 -1.35 -11.79 5.25
C PRO A 116 -0.23 -12.18 4.29
N GLU A 117 1.02 -12.03 4.74
CA GLU A 117 2.21 -12.41 3.97
C GLU A 117 3.13 -13.30 4.79
N HIS A 118 3.54 -14.43 4.22
CA HIS A 118 4.37 -15.48 4.83
C HIS A 118 5.88 -15.18 4.75
N GLY A 119 6.24 -13.90 4.74
CA GLY A 119 7.63 -13.44 4.59
C GLY A 119 7.96 -12.94 3.18
N PHE A 120 9.25 -12.91 2.87
CA PHE A 120 9.76 -12.44 1.58
C PHE A 120 9.93 -13.60 0.59
N ALA A 121 9.63 -13.35 -0.67
CA ALA A 121 10.02 -14.22 -1.78
C ALA A 121 11.50 -13.98 -2.16
N PRO A 122 12.16 -14.95 -2.81
CA PRO A 122 13.45 -14.73 -3.47
C PRO A 122 13.40 -13.54 -4.44
N GLU A 123 14.42 -12.67 -4.41
CA GLU A 123 14.45 -11.43 -5.20
C GLU A 123 14.42 -11.66 -6.71
N ASP A 124 14.89 -12.81 -7.17
CA ASP A 124 14.94 -13.19 -8.58
C ASP A 124 13.60 -13.70 -9.12
N ASP A 125 12.63 -13.99 -8.26
CA ASP A 125 11.33 -14.50 -8.68
C ASP A 125 10.59 -13.48 -9.55
N THR A 126 9.68 -14.01 -10.36
CA THR A 126 8.73 -13.23 -11.14
C THR A 126 7.52 -12.92 -10.26
N PRO A 127 7.15 -11.65 -10.07
CA PRO A 127 5.92 -11.33 -9.36
C PRO A 127 4.71 -11.97 -10.05
N THR A 128 3.71 -12.31 -9.27
CA THR A 128 2.42 -12.75 -9.81
C THR A 128 1.37 -11.67 -9.64
N HIS A 129 1.52 -10.77 -8.66
CA HIS A 129 0.55 -9.72 -8.37
C HIS A 129 1.23 -8.39 -8.03
N ILE A 130 0.56 -7.30 -8.41
CA ILE A 130 0.85 -5.94 -7.97
C ILE A 130 -0.29 -5.43 -7.10
N ILE A 131 0.05 -4.75 -6.02
CA ILE A 131 -0.88 -4.11 -5.10
C ILE A 131 -0.52 -2.64 -5.07
N VAL A 132 -1.46 -1.75 -5.38
CA VAL A 132 -1.28 -0.30 -5.31
C VAL A 132 -2.29 0.21 -4.30
N VAL A 133 -1.85 1.02 -3.34
CA VAL A 133 -2.71 1.61 -2.31
C VAL A 133 -2.34 3.06 -2.08
N TYR A 134 -3.37 3.89 -1.97
CA TYR A 134 -3.32 5.25 -1.46
C TYR A 134 -4.31 5.38 -0.32
N SER A 135 -3.87 5.91 0.82
CA SER A 135 -4.71 6.19 1.98
C SER A 135 -4.39 7.57 2.54
N SER A 136 -5.42 8.38 2.80
CA SER A 136 -5.27 9.68 3.47
C SER A 136 -4.93 9.58 4.96
N SER A 137 -5.08 8.38 5.55
CA SER A 137 -4.77 8.09 6.96
C SER A 137 -4.18 6.69 7.09
N PHE A 138 -2.95 6.56 7.56
CA PHE A 138 -2.23 5.29 7.62
C PHE A 138 -2.90 4.27 8.55
N ASP A 139 -3.54 4.74 9.63
CA ASP A 139 -4.26 3.91 10.61
C ASP A 139 -5.79 3.98 10.42
N GLY A 140 -6.23 4.44 9.24
CA GLY A 140 -7.63 4.65 8.90
C GLY A 140 -8.47 3.38 8.93
N ALA A 141 -7.86 2.22 8.64
CA ALA A 141 -8.47 0.90 8.74
C ALA A 141 -8.91 0.56 10.19
N ASN A 142 -8.23 1.13 11.19
CA ASN A 142 -8.58 0.98 12.61
C ASN A 142 -9.43 2.15 13.12
N PHE A 143 -10.05 2.92 12.22
CA PHE A 143 -10.86 4.10 12.53
C PHE A 143 -10.08 5.21 13.24
N LYS A 144 -8.78 5.34 12.96
CA LYS A 144 -7.89 6.35 13.54
C LYS A 144 -7.30 7.24 12.44
N GLY A 145 -7.36 8.55 12.64
CA GLY A 145 -6.93 9.55 11.65
C GLY A 145 -7.60 10.89 11.87
N GLY A 146 -7.03 11.94 11.29
CA GLY A 146 -7.54 13.30 11.37
C GLY A 146 -8.79 13.44 10.51
N VAL A 147 -9.90 13.89 11.10
CA VAL A 147 -11.13 14.15 10.32
C VAL A 147 -10.86 15.31 9.38
N GLY A 148 -10.88 15.03 8.07
CA GLY A 148 -10.61 16.04 7.04
C GLY A 148 -9.25 15.88 6.36
N SER A 149 -8.38 14.98 6.84
CA SER A 149 -7.13 14.66 6.14
C SER A 149 -7.39 14.30 4.68
N GLU A 150 -6.77 15.02 3.76
CA GLU A 150 -7.04 14.90 2.32
C GLU A 150 -5.78 14.53 1.55
N LEU A 151 -5.83 13.40 0.84
CA LEU A 151 -4.80 12.98 -0.11
C LEU A 151 -5.36 13.06 -1.52
N ARG A 152 -4.78 13.92 -2.37
CA ARG A 152 -5.07 13.99 -3.80
C ARG A 152 -3.93 13.38 -4.58
N VAL A 153 -4.26 12.61 -5.62
CA VAL A 153 -3.31 11.82 -6.40
C VAL A 153 -3.57 11.99 -7.88
N LYS A 154 -2.50 12.04 -8.69
CA LYS A 154 -2.57 11.96 -10.16
C LYS A 154 -1.28 11.37 -10.72
N GLU A 155 -1.32 10.99 -12.00
CA GLU A 155 -0.13 10.63 -12.78
C GLU A 155 0.69 9.46 -12.19
N PHE A 156 0.06 8.31 -11.99
CA PHE A 156 0.78 7.08 -11.60
C PHE A 156 1.51 6.47 -12.81
N GLU A 157 2.80 6.18 -12.65
CA GLU A 157 3.62 5.54 -13.69
C GLU A 157 4.65 4.58 -13.09
N LEU A 158 4.75 3.37 -13.63
CA LEU A 158 5.81 2.41 -13.31
C LEU A 158 7.04 2.65 -14.18
N LYS A 159 8.22 2.63 -13.57
CA LYS A 159 9.52 2.84 -14.23
C LYS A 159 10.31 1.53 -14.29
N TYR A 160 10.90 1.20 -15.44
CA TYR A 160 11.57 -0.09 -15.71
C TYR A 160 13.08 0.03 -15.94
#